data_AF-A0A7J3MM47-F1
#
_entry.id   AF-A0A7J3MM47-F1
#
_cell.length_a   1.000
_cell.length_b   1.000
_cell.length_c   1.000
_cell.angle_alpha   90.00
_cell.angle_beta   90.00
_cell.angle_gamma   90.00
#
_symmetry.space_group_name_H-M   'P 1'
#
loop_
_entity.id
_entity.type
_entity.pdbx_description
1 polymer ?
#
loop_
_entity_poly.entity_id
_entity_poly.type
_entity_poly.pdbx_seq_one_letter_code
_entity_poly.pdbx_strand_id
1 'polypeptide(L)'
;MIRLREIDSLNRLYEENLRSVSMDKDVKAGGALLTFPDKERNLCELSATFIVKKGRFSKEQRVVVVLPFKKDSDGVYVANVEESVFHVVEDDKGSLKEVWSGRLSEAMDRLGEIARAHVNIISAISKASS
;
A
#
# COMPACT_ATOMS: atom_id res chain seq x y z
N MET A 1 -4.74 -3.01 -13.98
CA MET A 1 -3.35 -3.45 -14.25
C MET A 1 -2.48 -2.23 -14.46
N ILE A 2 -1.31 -2.19 -13.84
CA ILE A 2 -0.31 -1.13 -13.93
C ILE A 2 0.97 -1.66 -14.56
N ARG A 3 1.63 -0.80 -15.33
CA ARG A 3 2.89 -1.09 -16.00
C ARG A 3 3.87 0.05 -15.69
N LEU A 4 5.06 -0.28 -15.21
CA LEU A 4 6.10 0.69 -14.85
C LEU A 4 7.45 0.25 -15.44
N ARG A 5 8.06 1.12 -16.24
CA ARG A 5 9.44 0.94 -16.71
C ARG A 5 10.45 1.40 -15.65
N GLU A 6 10.18 2.51 -14.98
CA GLU A 6 11.04 3.10 -13.95
C GLU A 6 10.51 2.80 -12.56
N ILE A 7 10.75 1.57 -12.08
CA ILE A 7 10.22 1.11 -10.79
C ILE A 7 10.83 1.85 -9.59
N ASP A 8 12.05 2.34 -9.72
CA ASP A 8 12.77 3.03 -8.64
C ASP A 8 12.08 4.35 -8.22
N SER A 9 11.31 4.95 -9.12
CA SER A 9 10.52 6.17 -8.84
C SER A 9 9.20 5.89 -8.11
N LEU A 10 8.76 4.62 -8.03
CA LEU A 10 7.44 4.24 -7.53
C LEU A 10 7.21 4.70 -6.08
N ASN A 11 8.22 4.57 -5.22
CA ASN A 11 8.07 4.95 -3.82
C ASN A 11 7.77 6.44 -3.66
N ARG A 12 8.53 7.28 -4.37
CA ARG A 12 8.33 8.73 -4.39
C ARG A 12 6.96 9.10 -4.96
N LEU A 13 6.59 8.52 -6.10
CA LEU A 13 5.30 8.78 -6.74
C LEU A 13 4.13 8.40 -5.83
N TYR A 14 4.24 7.28 -5.10
CA TYR A 14 3.23 6.89 -4.14
C TYR A 14 3.13 7.88 -2.98
N GLU A 15 4.26 8.29 -2.40
CA GLU A 15 4.26 9.27 -1.30
C GLU A 15 3.71 10.65 -1.72
N GLU A 16 4.04 11.14 -2.90
CA GLU A 16 3.52 12.41 -3.44
C GLU A 16 2.00 12.38 -3.59
N ASN A 17 1.47 11.28 -4.14
CA ASN A 17 0.03 11.08 -4.25
C ASN A 17 -0.62 10.88 -2.87
N LEU A 18 0.01 10.12 -1.98
CA LEU A 18 -0.48 9.86 -0.62
C LEU A 18 -0.64 11.15 0.19
N ARG A 19 0.30 12.10 0.06
CA ARG A 19 0.20 13.43 0.69
C ARG A 19 -0.94 14.29 0.13
N SER A 20 -1.36 14.00 -1.10
CA SER A 20 -2.42 14.72 -1.79
C SER A 20 -3.81 14.12 -1.54
N VAL A 21 -3.89 12.91 -0.96
CA VAL A 21 -5.16 12.28 -0.61
C VAL A 21 -5.69 12.88 0.69
N SER A 22 -6.92 13.38 0.66
CA SER A 22 -7.65 13.74 1.88
C SER A 22 -8.08 12.46 2.60
N MET A 23 -7.65 12.32 3.85
CA MET A 23 -8.04 11.23 4.75
C MET A 23 -8.92 11.77 5.88
N ASP A 24 -9.72 10.90 6.48
CA ASP A 24 -10.40 11.15 7.74
C ASP A 24 -9.38 11.49 8.82
N LYS A 25 -9.79 12.33 9.78
CA LYS A 25 -8.95 12.81 10.88
C LYS A 25 -8.30 11.71 11.72
N ASP A 26 -8.88 10.50 11.70
CA ASP A 26 -8.44 9.34 12.47
C ASP A 26 -7.43 8.48 11.70
N VAL A 27 -7.12 8.82 10.44
CA VAL A 27 -6.18 8.11 9.57
C VAL A 27 -5.03 9.04 9.18
N LYS A 28 -3.79 8.55 9.35
CA LYS A 28 -2.57 9.25 8.95
C LYS A 28 -1.75 8.38 8.01
N ALA A 29 -1.12 9.01 7.02
CA ALA A 29 -0.11 8.35 6.20
C ALA A 29 1.13 8.04 7.04
N GLY A 30 1.57 6.78 7.00
CA GLY A 30 2.83 6.30 7.62
C GLY A 30 4.02 6.28 6.66
N GLY A 31 3.77 6.36 5.34
CA GLY A 31 4.79 6.36 4.30
C GLY A 31 4.69 5.13 3.39
N ALA A 32 5.62 5.03 2.44
CA ALA A 32 5.72 3.88 1.55
C ALA A 32 7.16 3.37 1.46
N LEU A 33 7.32 2.11 1.13
CA LEU A 33 8.60 1.45 0.92
C LEU A 33 8.49 0.49 -0.26
N LEU A 34 9.46 0.56 -1.17
CA LEU A 34 9.65 -0.42 -2.22
C LEU A 34 10.75 -1.39 -1.82
N THR A 35 10.47 -2.68 -1.85
CA THR A 35 11.44 -3.75 -1.56
C THR A 35 11.64 -4.68 -2.76
N PHE A 36 12.83 -5.26 -2.86
CA PHE A 36 13.18 -6.26 -3.86
C PHE A 36 13.57 -7.54 -3.13
N PRO A 37 12.66 -8.52 -3.02
CA PRO A 37 12.93 -9.77 -2.31
C PRO A 37 13.93 -10.68 -3.03
N ASP A 38 14.13 -10.51 -4.33
CA ASP A 38 15.11 -11.25 -5.13
C ASP A 38 16.27 -10.38 -5.61
N LYS A 39 17.44 -10.99 -5.82
CA LYS A 39 18.65 -10.27 -6.26
C LYS A 39 18.54 -9.84 -7.71
N GLU A 40 17.85 -10.63 -8.51
CA GLU A 40 17.60 -10.42 -9.93
C GLU A 40 16.58 -9.30 -10.19
N ARG A 41 15.87 -8.86 -9.14
CA ARG A 41 14.82 -7.84 -9.20
C ARG A 41 13.74 -8.23 -10.22
N ASN A 42 13.32 -9.49 -10.25
CA ASN A 42 12.16 -9.92 -11.03
C ASN A 42 10.86 -9.70 -10.26
N LEU A 43 10.94 -9.59 -8.93
CA LEU A 43 9.83 -9.27 -8.06
C LEU A 43 10.16 -7.98 -7.29
N CYS A 44 9.15 -7.14 -7.09
CA CYS A 44 9.22 -6.09 -6.09
C CYS A 44 7.88 -5.92 -5.39
N GLU A 45 7.92 -5.39 -4.18
CA GLU A 45 6.74 -5.19 -3.36
C GLU A 45 6.69 -3.73 -2.93
N LEU A 46 5.57 -3.09 -3.24
CA LEU A 46 5.28 -1.77 -2.69
C LEU A 46 4.47 -1.96 -1.42
N SER A 47 5.06 -1.56 -0.29
CA SER A 47 4.42 -1.54 1.02
C SER A 47 4.05 -0.11 1.39
N ALA A 48 2.76 0.17 1.62
CA ALA A 48 2.27 1.45 2.10
C ALA A 48 1.71 1.31 3.51
N THR A 49 2.12 2.18 4.44
CA THR A 49 1.66 2.14 5.83
C THR A 49 0.68 3.28 6.09
N PHE A 50 -0.40 2.96 6.80
CA PHE A 50 -1.38 3.90 7.34
C PHE A 50 -1.49 3.69 8.85
N ILE A 51 -1.64 4.77 9.60
CA ILE A 51 -1.79 4.76 11.05
C ILE A 51 -3.24 5.16 11.35
N VAL A 52 -3.96 4.30 12.07
CA VAL A 52 -5.39 4.48 12.36
C VAL A 52 -5.59 4.59 13.86
N LYS A 53 -6.30 5.64 14.29
CA LYS A 53 -6.64 5.87 15.70
C LYS A 53 -8.05 6.47 15.82
N LYS A 54 -9.06 5.59 15.94
CA LYS A 54 -10.50 5.93 16.01
C LYS A 54 -10.92 6.51 17.38
N GLY A 55 -10.27 7.59 17.78
CA GLY A 55 -10.56 8.31 19.01
C GLY A 55 -9.43 8.35 20.04
N ARG A 56 -9.60 9.16 21.08
CA ARG A 56 -8.54 9.46 22.04
C ARG A 56 -8.03 8.23 22.81
N PHE A 57 -8.94 7.29 23.09
CA PHE A 57 -8.68 6.10 23.92
C PHE A 57 -8.59 4.79 23.12
N SER A 58 -8.80 4.82 21.80
CA SER A 58 -8.61 3.62 20.98
C SER A 58 -7.13 3.28 20.87
N LYS A 59 -6.81 1.99 20.80
CA LYS A 59 -5.48 1.55 20.40
C LYS A 59 -5.17 2.06 19.00
N GLU A 60 -3.93 2.48 18.80
CA GLU A 60 -3.41 2.79 17.47
C GLU A 60 -3.20 1.48 16.72
N GLN A 61 -3.72 1.43 15.49
CA GLN A 61 -3.52 0.32 14.56
C GLN A 61 -2.67 0.79 13.40
N ARG A 62 -1.86 -0.10 12.85
CA ARG A 62 -1.14 0.12 11.59
C ARG A 62 -1.77 -0.75 10.52
N VAL A 63 -2.09 -0.16 9.38
CA VAL A 63 -2.51 -0.89 8.19
C VAL A 63 -1.37 -0.85 7.20
N VAL A 64 -0.80 -2.01 6.88
CA VAL A 64 0.23 -2.18 5.86
C VAL A 64 -0.42 -2.78 4.63
N VAL A 65 -0.35 -2.06 3.52
CA VAL A 65 -0.86 -2.50 2.22
C VAL A 65 0.32 -2.93 1.36
N VAL A 66 0.32 -4.17 0.89
CA VAL A 66 1.38 -4.73 0.06
C VAL A 66 0.82 -4.98 -1.33
N LEU A 67 1.45 -4.41 -2.36
CA LEU A 67 1.14 -4.65 -3.77
C LEU A 67 2.37 -5.26 -4.46
N PRO A 68 2.29 -6.52 -4.92
CA PRO A 68 3.38 -7.14 -5.67
C PRO A 68 3.42 -6.66 -7.13
N PHE A 69 4.64 -6.49 -7.64
CA PHE A 69 4.96 -6.15 -9.02
C PHE A 69 5.92 -7.19 -9.58
N LYS A 70 5.57 -7.78 -10.73
CA LYS A 70 6.39 -8.79 -11.42
C LYS A 70 6.96 -8.20 -12.70
N LYS A 71 8.24 -8.42 -12.94
CA LYS A 71 8.91 -8.00 -14.17
C LYS A 71 8.53 -8.94 -15.32
N ASP A 72 8.02 -8.37 -16.41
CA ASP A 72 7.72 -9.11 -17.63
C ASP A 72 8.97 -9.31 -18.51
N SER A 73 8.82 -10.04 -19.62
CA SER A 73 9.91 -10.35 -20.55
C SER A 73 10.52 -9.11 -21.20
N ASP A 74 9.78 -8.00 -21.27
CA ASP A 74 10.25 -6.73 -21.84
C ASP A 74 10.95 -5.86 -20.78
N GLY A 75 11.11 -6.39 -19.56
CA GLY A 75 11.72 -5.72 -18.43
C GLY A 75 10.81 -4.71 -17.74
N VAL A 76 9.50 -4.71 -18.03
CA VAL A 76 8.50 -3.81 -17.44
C VAL A 76 7.92 -4.46 -16.19
N TYR A 77 7.82 -3.72 -15.10
CA TYR A 77 7.14 -4.20 -13.90
C TYR A 77 5.63 -4.05 -14.04
N VAL A 78 4.91 -5.14 -13.79
CA VAL A 78 3.45 -5.22 -13.92
C VAL A 78 2.84 -5.59 -12.58
N ALA A 79 1.78 -4.88 -12.20
CA ALA A 79 0.99 -5.19 -11.00
C ALA A 79 -0.50 -5.16 -11.28
N ASN A 80 -1.24 -5.95 -10.52
CA ASN A 80 -2.68 -5.87 -10.45
C ASN A 80 -3.09 -5.40 -9.06
N VAL A 81 -3.79 -4.27 -8.96
CA VAL A 81 -4.22 -3.71 -7.66
C VAL A 81 -5.13 -4.65 -6.87
N GLU A 82 -5.83 -5.56 -7.55
CA GLU A 82 -6.63 -6.61 -6.90
C GLU A 82 -5.78 -7.65 -6.16
N GLU A 83 -4.48 -7.73 -6.45
CA GLU A 83 -3.52 -8.58 -5.73
C GLU A 83 -3.01 -7.91 -4.44
N SER A 84 -3.46 -6.69 -4.13
CA SER A 84 -3.09 -6.02 -2.88
C SER A 84 -3.59 -6.78 -1.65
N VAL A 85 -2.70 -6.97 -0.68
CA VAL A 85 -3.01 -7.56 0.62
C VAL A 85 -2.88 -6.49 1.70
N PHE A 86 -3.87 -6.43 2.58
CA PHE A 86 -3.97 -5.46 3.66
C PHE A 86 -3.73 -6.20 4.97
N HIS A 87 -2.77 -5.74 5.76
CA HIS A 87 -2.42 -6.29 7.06
C HIS A 87 -2.73 -5.25 8.14
N VAL A 88 -3.60 -5.58 9.09
CA VAL A 88 -3.86 -4.75 10.26
C VAL A 88 -3.03 -5.29 11.41
N VAL A 89 -2.18 -4.42 11.94
CA VAL A 89 -1.20 -4.74 12.97
C VAL A 89 -1.44 -3.84 14.18
N GLU A 90 -1.41 -4.43 15.36
CA GLU A 90 -1.57 -3.72 16.63
C GLU A 90 -0.33 -3.89 17.51
N ASP A 91 -0.07 -2.88 18.34
CA ASP A 91 0.87 -3.06 19.45
C ASP A 91 0.19 -3.86 20.57
N ASP A 92 0.78 -5.01 20.87
CA ASP A 92 0.47 -5.82 22.03
C ASP A 92 1.71 -5.94 22.92
N LYS A 93 1.79 -5.06 23.93
CA LYS A 93 2.85 -5.03 24.94
C LYS A 93 4.26 -4.87 24.34
N GLY A 94 4.39 -3.98 23.34
CA GLY A 94 5.66 -3.71 22.67
C GLY A 94 6.02 -4.71 21.56
N SER A 95 5.13 -5.65 21.24
CA SER A 95 5.24 -6.50 20.06
C SER A 95 4.14 -6.15 19.05
N LEU A 96 4.52 -6.06 17.78
CA LEU A 96 3.57 -5.88 16.69
C LEU A 96 2.92 -7.23 16.36
N LYS A 97 1.59 -7.30 16.44
CA LYS A 97 0.81 -8.50 16.15
C LYS A 97 -0.19 -8.22 15.04
N GLU A 98 -0.18 -9.05 14.01
CA GLU A 98 -1.24 -9.05 13.00
C GLU A 98 -2.56 -9.52 13.64
N VAL A 99 -3.59 -8.69 13.54
CA VAL A 99 -4.94 -8.99 14.05
C VAL A 99 -5.93 -9.29 12.93
N TRP A 100 -5.59 -8.92 11.70
CA TRP A 100 -6.36 -9.25 10.51
C TRP A 100 -5.51 -9.07 9.25
N SER A 101 -5.75 -9.91 8.27
CA SER A 101 -5.30 -9.68 6.90
C SER A 101 -6.40 -10.07 5.91
N GLY A 102 -6.39 -9.45 4.74
CA GLY A 102 -7.38 -9.70 3.70
C GLY A 102 -7.02 -9.05 2.37
N ARG A 103 -7.72 -9.48 1.31
CA ARG A 103 -7.54 -8.92 -0.04
C ARG A 103 -8.29 -7.60 -0.20
N LEU A 104 -8.05 -6.91 -1.31
CA LEU A 104 -8.68 -5.63 -1.62
C LEU A 104 -10.21 -5.64 -1.46
N SER A 105 -10.89 -6.69 -1.93
CA SER A 105 -12.36 -6.79 -1.81
C SER A 105 -12.84 -6.77 -0.36
N GLU A 106 -12.20 -7.53 0.54
CA GLU A 106 -12.53 -7.56 1.96
C GLU A 106 -12.11 -6.26 2.67
N ALA A 107 -10.99 -5.68 2.24
CA ALA A 107 -10.50 -4.40 2.74
C ALA A 107 -11.42 -3.24 2.35
N MET A 108 -12.11 -3.29 1.21
CA MET A 108 -13.10 -2.27 0.83
C MET A 108 -14.26 -2.20 1.82
N ASP A 109 -14.68 -3.35 2.35
CA ASP A 109 -15.75 -3.41 3.36
C ASP A 109 -15.24 -3.00 4.75
N ARG A 110 -14.06 -3.49 5.15
CA ARG A 110 -13.55 -3.31 6.53
C ARG A 110 -12.75 -2.03 6.75
N LEU A 111 -11.98 -1.60 5.75
CA LEU A 111 -11.00 -0.51 5.78
C LEU A 111 -11.26 0.50 4.65
N GLY A 112 -12.52 0.64 4.22
CA GLY A 112 -12.87 1.20 2.92
C GLY A 112 -12.20 2.51 2.54
N GLU A 113 -11.93 3.41 3.47
CA GLU A 113 -11.18 4.64 3.19
C GLU A 113 -9.74 4.37 2.72
N ILE A 114 -8.99 3.54 3.46
CA ILE A 114 -7.61 3.18 3.14
C ILE A 114 -7.55 2.38 1.83
N ALA A 115 -8.47 1.43 1.65
CA ALA A 115 -8.57 0.64 0.41
C ALA A 115 -8.84 1.53 -0.81
N ARG A 116 -9.80 2.47 -0.71
CA ARG A 116 -10.08 3.44 -1.79
C ARG A 116 -8.90 4.37 -2.05
N ALA A 117 -8.25 4.88 -1.00
CA ALA A 117 -7.08 5.73 -1.15
C ALA A 117 -5.95 5.01 -1.90
N HIS A 118 -5.65 3.76 -1.51
CA HIS A 118 -4.65 2.94 -2.19
C HIS A 118 -4.99 2.77 -3.68
N VAL A 119 -6.21 2.36 -4.01
CA VAL A 119 -6.66 2.19 -5.41
C VAL A 119 -6.55 3.50 -6.20
N ASN A 120 -6.95 4.62 -5.61
CA ASN A 120 -6.90 5.92 -6.27
C ASN A 120 -5.45 6.37 -6.56
N ILE A 121 -4.54 6.20 -5.60
CA ILE A 121 -3.11 6.53 -5.76
C ILE A 121 -2.51 5.67 -6.87
N ILE A 122 -2.73 4.36 -6.80
CA ILE A 122 -2.22 3.39 -7.76
C ILE A 122 -2.77 3.69 -9.17
N SER A 123 -4.05 4.03 -9.30
CA SER A 123 -4.67 4.48 -10.55
C SER A 123 -4.07 5.79 -11.09
N ALA A 124 -3.79 6.76 -10.22
CA ALA A 124 -3.15 8.02 -10.61
C ALA A 124 -1.72 7.79 -11.16
N ILE A 125 -0.93 6.95 -10.48
CA ILE A 125 0.41 6.56 -10.93
C ILE A 125 0.34 5.85 -12.27
N SER A 126 -0.64 4.95 -12.46
CA SER A 126 -0.87 4.27 -13.73
C SER A 126 -1.05 5.24 -14.89
N LYS A 127 -1.87 6.27 -14.69
CA LYS A 127 -2.20 7.27 -15.72
C LYS A 127 -1.02 8.17 -16.05
N ALA A 128 -0.20 8.52 -15.04
CA ALA A 128 1.01 9.32 -15.25
C ALA A 128 2.14 8.55 -15.94
N SER A 129 2.09 7.21 -15.93
CA SER A 129 3.10 6.33 -16.50
C SER A 129 2.70 5.71 -17.84
N SER A 130 1.50 6.03 -18.34
CA SER A 130 0.97 5.62 -19.64
C SER A 130 1.29 6.67 -20.70
#